data_AF-A0A9W6SJQ6-F1
#
_entry.id   AF-A0A9W6SJQ6-F1
#
_cell.length_a   1.000
_cell.length_b   1.000
_cell.length_c   1.000
_cell.angle_alpha   90.00
_cell.angle_beta   90.00
_cell.angle_gamma   90.00
#
_symmetry.space_group_name_H-M   'P 1'
#
loop_
_entity.id
_entity.type
_entity.pdbx_description
1 polymer ?
#
loop_
_entity_poly.entity_id
_entity_poly.type
_entity_poly.pdbx_seq_one_letter_code
_entity_poly.pdbx_strand_id
1 'polypeptide(L)'
;MQLRAAQTSHLENTATSARRVSREMEQYAADTSRWRRNLAGGWQGRDASAADVQLAAQEGSYQQAARSYGRLDDVVAFFSNEIDLAKRTLERGVELANSIPGRVGEDGAIQVDWAAFGPRPSAEVVQHAKQRAMEAAQLIRQALMRANSADRQAASALNSLVLPTASNVTPGSSSIPQRGTDPRKVKAWWDGLSPEQRQHLVDTEPKQIGSLDGVPAETRDTANRLAIGREREFIGTRREFLEGRLAELKSPDGSLTSAQAYQMGEVNRELKDLDARKANLDSLDHQLARTDLQGSKERMYLLNYDSAADGQAVISVGNPDTADSIVTYVPGTTADVPGIDGDVNRALWMQADATAADPARKTAAITWLGYDAPDKVFPNAMSSSYYKSAADDLASFQQGLRATHQGPPSINTLMGHSYGASAIGYTANHYNVEVDNLVSVASPGGGAGLWGDASSYQGIRADHVWATRAPDDPIRFVAQIHGNDPIDSDYGGRVFPASPGGHSGYWDGTNVARGHFADIITGHYDRVPRGTQD
;
A
#
# COMPACT_ATOMS: atom_id res chain seq x y z
N MET A 1 7.78 27.50 -21.00
CA MET A 1 6.55 27.91 -20.27
C MET A 1 6.33 29.40 -20.50
N GLN A 2 5.18 29.84 -20.98
CA GLN A 2 4.93 31.29 -21.09
C GLN A 2 4.87 31.86 -19.66
N LEU A 3 5.81 32.75 -19.30
CA LEU A 3 5.93 33.34 -17.95
C LEU A 3 4.59 33.90 -17.42
N ARG A 4 3.72 34.35 -18.34
CA ARG A 4 2.37 34.84 -18.07
C ARG A 4 1.41 33.78 -17.51
N ALA A 5 1.56 32.53 -17.93
CA ALA A 5 0.74 31.39 -17.54
C ALA A 5 1.31 30.61 -16.35
N ALA A 6 2.49 31.01 -15.83
CA ALA A 6 3.08 30.36 -14.67
C ALA A 6 2.16 30.52 -13.43
N GLN A 7 1.87 29.40 -12.78
CA GLN A 7 1.13 29.31 -11.52
C GLN A 7 2.13 28.96 -10.41
N THR A 8 2.48 29.94 -9.58
CA THR A 8 3.47 29.82 -8.50
C THR A 8 2.93 29.17 -7.24
N SER A 9 1.60 29.10 -7.07
CA SER A 9 0.94 28.48 -5.92
C SER A 9 1.35 27.02 -5.69
N HIS A 10 1.64 26.26 -6.76
CA HIS A 10 2.11 24.88 -6.64
C HIS A 10 3.55 24.79 -6.10
N LEU A 11 4.40 25.76 -6.44
CA LEU A 11 5.75 25.87 -5.92
C LEU A 11 5.72 26.25 -4.44
N GLU A 12 4.87 27.20 -4.04
CA GLU A 12 4.69 27.60 -2.64
C GLU A 12 4.18 26.44 -1.76
N ASN A 13 3.22 25.67 -2.26
CA ASN A 13 2.72 24.47 -1.58
C ASN A 13 3.82 23.40 -1.43
N THR A 14 4.66 23.24 -2.45
CA THR A 14 5.80 22.31 -2.42
C THR A 14 6.84 22.74 -1.39
N ALA A 15 7.23 24.02 -1.38
CA ALA A 15 8.16 24.56 -0.40
C ALA A 15 7.63 24.41 1.04
N THR A 16 6.35 24.73 1.25
CA THR A 16 5.68 24.57 2.55
C THR A 16 5.67 23.10 3.01
N SER A 17 5.43 22.17 2.09
CA SER A 17 5.47 20.72 2.38
C SER A 17 6.87 20.26 2.75
N ALA A 18 7.90 20.70 2.01
CA ALA A 18 9.29 20.40 2.31
C ALA A 18 9.71 20.93 3.69
N ARG A 19 9.30 22.17 4.04
CA ARG A 19 9.51 22.74 5.37
C ARG A 19 8.86 21.92 6.49
N ARG A 20 7.64 21.42 6.25
CA ARG A 20 6.95 20.55 7.22
C ARG A 20 7.74 19.26 7.44
N VAL A 21 8.14 18.58 6.37
CA VAL A 21 8.93 17.34 6.46
C VAL A 21 10.27 17.58 7.15
N SER A 22 10.96 18.69 6.86
CA SER A 22 12.19 19.08 7.56
C SER A 22 12.00 19.10 9.08
N ARG A 23 10.92 19.75 9.55
CA ARG A 23 10.61 19.85 10.98
C ARG A 23 10.21 18.51 11.60
N GLU A 24 9.47 17.68 10.87
CA GLU A 24 9.13 16.32 11.33
C GLU A 24 10.39 15.47 11.51
N MET A 25 11.34 15.54 10.57
CA MET A 25 12.62 14.84 10.68
C MET A 25 13.49 15.38 11.82
N GLU A 26 13.50 16.69 12.08
CA GLU A 26 14.14 17.26 13.28
C GLU A 26 13.51 16.73 14.57
N GLN A 27 12.19 16.61 14.61
CA GLN A 27 11.47 16.03 15.74
C GLN A 27 11.84 14.56 15.94
N TYR A 28 11.87 13.75 14.87
CA TYR A 28 12.28 12.35 14.96
C TYR A 28 13.73 12.18 15.42
N ALA A 29 14.65 13.05 14.98
CA ALA A 29 16.02 13.07 15.51
C ALA A 29 16.03 13.38 17.02
N ALA A 30 15.28 14.39 17.45
CA ALA A 30 15.18 14.76 18.87
C ALA A 30 14.56 13.66 19.74
N ASP A 31 13.55 12.96 19.22
CA ASP A 31 12.87 11.85 19.88
C ASP A 31 13.81 10.65 20.02
N THR A 32 14.50 10.29 18.94
CA THR A 32 15.53 9.22 18.92
C THR A 32 16.63 9.52 19.94
N SER A 33 17.12 10.77 19.99
CA SER A 33 18.10 11.22 20.97
C SER A 33 17.61 11.07 22.42
N ARG A 34 16.32 11.34 22.68
CA ARG A 34 15.70 11.11 24.01
C ARG A 34 15.63 9.62 24.33
N TRP A 35 15.21 8.78 23.40
CA TRP A 35 15.14 7.33 23.60
C TRP A 35 16.51 6.72 23.87
N ARG A 36 17.56 7.14 23.15
CA ARG A 36 18.94 6.73 23.42
C ARG A 36 19.37 7.00 24.85
N ARG A 37 19.11 8.22 25.36
CA ARG A 37 19.41 8.59 26.75
C ARG A 37 18.64 7.74 27.76
N ASN A 38 17.35 7.48 27.49
CA ASN A 38 16.51 6.66 28.37
C ASN A 38 16.98 5.20 28.41
N LEU A 39 17.29 4.61 27.25
CA LEU A 39 17.79 3.23 27.17
C LEU A 39 19.14 3.07 27.87
N ALA A 40 20.06 4.01 27.67
CA ALA A 40 21.37 4.01 28.34
C ALA A 40 21.26 4.07 29.88
N GLY A 41 20.16 4.62 30.42
CA GLY A 41 19.91 4.68 31.86
C GLY A 41 19.49 3.35 32.49
N GLY A 42 18.96 2.41 31.70
CA GLY A 42 18.36 1.16 32.21
C GLY A 42 18.90 -0.13 31.61
N TRP A 43 19.70 -0.06 30.54
CA TRP A 43 20.19 -1.22 29.81
C TRP A 43 21.70 -1.13 29.53
N GLN A 44 22.43 -2.20 29.87
CA GLN A 44 23.89 -2.27 29.74
C GLN A 44 24.31 -3.59 29.09
N GLY A 45 25.52 -3.62 28.52
CA GLY A 45 26.10 -4.79 27.87
C GLY A 45 26.29 -4.61 26.36
N ARG A 46 26.73 -5.67 25.67
CA ARG A 46 27.05 -5.64 24.23
C ARG A 46 25.83 -5.28 23.37
N ASP A 47 24.66 -5.81 23.71
CA ASP A 47 23.43 -5.55 22.97
C ASP A 47 22.98 -4.09 23.14
N ALA A 48 23.16 -3.52 24.34
CA ALA A 48 22.90 -2.11 24.60
C ALA A 48 23.83 -1.19 23.80
N SER A 49 25.12 -1.55 23.67
CA SER A 49 26.07 -0.81 22.82
C SER A 49 25.72 -0.91 21.34
N ALA A 50 25.32 -2.08 20.86
CA ALA A 50 24.87 -2.26 19.48
C ALA A 50 23.62 -1.42 19.18
N ALA A 51 22.65 -1.41 20.09
CA ALA A 51 21.45 -0.57 19.97
C ALA A 51 21.79 0.93 19.96
N ASP A 52 22.70 1.41 20.82
CA ASP A 52 23.11 2.82 20.82
C ASP A 52 23.77 3.24 19.49
N VAL A 53 24.65 2.40 18.94
CA VAL A 53 25.29 2.67 17.63
C VAL A 53 24.24 2.80 16.53
N GLN A 54 23.25 1.90 16.49
CA GLN A 54 22.18 1.94 15.48
C GLN A 54 21.29 3.17 15.65
N LEU A 55 20.86 3.48 16.87
CA LEU A 55 20.05 4.67 17.13
C LEU A 55 20.83 5.97 16.85
N ALA A 56 22.14 5.99 17.08
CA ALA A 56 23.00 7.13 16.73
C ALA A 56 23.07 7.36 15.22
N ALA A 57 23.25 6.28 14.45
CA ALA A 57 23.25 6.33 13.00
C ALA A 57 21.89 6.83 12.48
N GLN A 58 20.78 6.34 13.05
CA GLN A 58 19.43 6.73 12.67
C GLN A 58 19.14 8.21 13.00
N GLU A 59 19.54 8.70 14.18
CA GLU A 59 19.49 10.11 14.54
C GLU A 59 20.25 10.97 13.51
N GLY A 60 21.45 10.55 13.10
CA GLY A 60 22.23 11.20 12.06
C GLY A 60 21.53 11.25 10.70
N SER A 61 20.89 10.15 10.30
CA SER A 61 20.10 10.06 9.06
C SER A 61 18.90 11.02 9.07
N TYR A 62 18.15 11.09 10.18
CA TYR A 62 17.04 12.06 10.31
C TYR A 62 17.53 13.51 10.22
N GLN A 63 18.65 13.84 10.88
CA GLN A 63 19.26 15.17 10.76
C GLN A 63 19.72 15.49 9.34
N GLN A 64 20.24 14.51 8.61
CA GLN A 64 20.63 14.67 7.21
C GLN A 64 19.40 14.91 6.33
N ALA A 65 18.34 14.10 6.50
CA ALA A 65 17.08 14.26 5.78
C ALA A 65 16.46 15.63 6.04
N ALA A 66 16.42 16.09 7.30
CA ALA A 66 15.96 17.42 7.67
C ALA A 66 16.70 18.52 6.89
N ARG A 67 18.03 18.49 6.91
CA ARG A 67 18.84 19.47 6.16
C ARG A 67 18.57 19.44 4.65
N SER A 68 18.37 18.26 4.07
CA SER A 68 18.05 18.11 2.65
C SER A 68 16.69 18.71 2.30
N TYR A 69 15.65 18.43 3.09
CA TYR A 69 14.32 19.01 2.90
C TYR A 69 14.28 20.52 3.17
N GLY A 70 15.02 21.00 4.18
CA GLY A 70 15.16 22.44 4.44
C GLY A 70 15.79 23.19 3.27
N ARG A 71 16.82 22.62 2.63
CA ARG A 71 17.39 23.20 1.41
C ARG A 71 16.43 23.15 0.21
N LEU A 72 15.62 22.10 0.09
CA LEU A 72 14.61 22.01 -0.96
C LEU A 72 13.53 23.09 -0.79
N ASP A 73 13.07 23.33 0.45
CA ASP A 73 12.21 24.47 0.80
C ASP A 73 12.85 25.80 0.35
N ASP A 74 14.10 26.06 0.78
CA ASP A 74 14.79 27.31 0.46
C ASP A 74 14.86 27.56 -1.06
N VAL A 75 15.22 26.54 -1.85
CA VAL A 75 15.37 26.65 -3.31
C VAL A 75 14.03 26.86 -4.00
N VAL A 76 13.00 26.10 -3.63
CA VAL A 76 11.68 26.20 -4.26
C VAL A 76 10.97 27.50 -3.87
N ALA A 77 11.09 27.94 -2.60
CA ALA A 77 10.55 29.21 -2.14
C ALA A 77 11.23 30.40 -2.83
N PHE A 78 12.56 30.36 -2.97
CA PHE A 78 13.31 31.34 -3.75
C PHE A 78 12.80 31.41 -5.20
N PHE A 79 12.73 30.26 -5.88
CA PHE A 79 12.30 30.22 -7.27
C PHE A 79 10.88 30.75 -7.46
N SER A 80 9.94 30.34 -6.59
CA SER A 80 8.56 30.82 -6.60
C SER A 80 8.50 32.35 -6.51
N ASN A 81 9.15 32.93 -5.50
CA ASN A 81 9.21 34.38 -5.30
C ASN A 81 9.81 35.10 -6.51
N GLU A 82 10.83 34.51 -7.13
CA GLU A 82 11.49 35.12 -8.28
C GLU A 82 10.61 35.15 -9.53
N ILE A 83 9.87 34.07 -9.79
CA ILE A 83 8.90 33.99 -10.89
C ILE A 83 7.73 34.96 -10.67
N ASP A 84 7.26 35.10 -9.44
CA ASP A 84 6.18 36.01 -9.07
C ASP A 84 6.51 37.47 -9.37
N LEU A 85 7.69 37.90 -8.95
CA LEU A 85 8.21 39.24 -9.22
C LEU A 85 8.52 39.45 -10.71
N ALA A 86 9.01 38.43 -11.41
CA ALA A 86 9.21 38.48 -12.86
C ALA A 86 7.85 38.66 -13.58
N LYS A 87 6.80 37.96 -13.13
CA LYS A 87 5.45 38.08 -13.66
C LYS A 87 4.85 39.47 -13.45
N ARG A 88 4.94 40.02 -12.22
CA ARG A 88 4.50 41.40 -11.93
C ARG A 88 5.23 42.44 -12.80
N THR A 89 6.52 42.23 -13.03
CA THR A 89 7.33 43.10 -13.92
C THR A 89 6.88 42.99 -15.38
N LEU A 90 6.59 41.77 -15.84
CA LEU A 90 6.08 41.50 -17.18
C LEU A 90 4.71 42.16 -17.39
N GLU A 91 3.80 42.01 -16.44
CA GLU A 91 2.45 42.58 -16.48
C GLU A 91 2.51 44.10 -16.62
N ARG A 92 3.32 44.79 -15.81
CA ARG A 92 3.54 46.23 -15.92
C ARG A 92 4.12 46.64 -17.28
N GLY A 93 5.06 45.86 -17.82
CA GLY A 93 5.63 46.09 -19.14
C GLY A 93 4.58 45.94 -20.26
N VAL A 94 3.73 44.93 -20.18
CA VAL A 94 2.66 44.69 -21.15
C VAL A 94 1.55 45.73 -21.06
N GLU A 95 1.15 46.16 -19.86
CA GLU A 95 0.20 47.27 -19.67
C GLU A 95 0.72 48.55 -20.31
N LEU A 96 2.01 48.86 -20.10
CA LEU A 96 2.63 50.04 -20.71
C LEU A 96 2.72 49.91 -22.23
N ALA A 97 3.04 48.72 -22.75
CA ALA A 97 3.04 48.45 -24.19
C ALA A 97 1.64 48.63 -24.81
N ASN A 98 0.59 48.13 -24.14
CA ASN A 98 -0.79 48.25 -24.58
C ASN A 98 -1.32 49.69 -24.54
N SER A 99 -0.64 50.60 -23.84
CA SER A 99 -0.97 52.04 -23.84
C SER A 99 -0.55 52.76 -25.14
N ILE A 100 0.11 52.05 -26.06
CA ILE A 100 0.61 52.57 -27.34
C ILE A 100 -0.01 51.71 -28.47
N PRO A 101 -0.56 52.31 -29.54
CA PRO A 101 -0.92 51.59 -30.75
C PRO A 101 0.29 50.81 -31.30
N GLY A 102 0.19 49.49 -31.37
CA GLY A 102 1.31 48.65 -31.76
C GLY A 102 1.16 47.18 -31.39
N ARG A 103 2.25 46.42 -31.52
CA ARG A 103 2.35 45.01 -31.15
C ARG A 103 3.63 44.75 -30.37
N VAL A 104 3.57 43.77 -29.45
CA VAL A 104 4.74 43.24 -28.73
C VAL A 104 5.18 41.96 -29.42
N GLY A 105 6.43 41.90 -29.86
CA GLY A 105 7.06 40.70 -30.41
C GLY A 105 7.40 39.66 -29.33
N GLU A 106 7.70 38.44 -29.74
CA GLU A 106 8.06 37.33 -28.83
C GLU A 106 9.37 37.57 -28.06
N ASP A 107 10.24 38.42 -28.59
CA ASP A 107 11.48 38.89 -27.96
C ASP A 107 11.29 40.11 -27.03
N GLY A 108 10.06 40.59 -26.90
CA GLY A 108 9.71 41.78 -26.13
C GLY A 108 9.96 43.11 -26.86
N ALA A 109 10.29 43.09 -28.16
CA ALA A 109 10.39 44.30 -28.96
C ALA A 109 8.99 44.89 -29.22
N ILE A 110 8.86 46.22 -29.10
CA ILE A 110 7.58 46.91 -29.33
C ILE A 110 7.60 47.55 -30.72
N GLN A 111 6.72 47.08 -31.58
CA GLN A 111 6.45 47.67 -32.89
C GLN A 111 5.32 48.68 -32.75
N VAL A 112 5.65 49.97 -32.79
CA VAL A 112 4.68 51.06 -32.74
C VAL A 112 3.99 51.18 -34.10
N ASP A 113 2.66 51.20 -34.10
CA ASP A 113 1.84 51.53 -35.27
C ASP A 113 1.73 53.04 -35.41
N TRP A 114 2.65 53.64 -36.16
CA TRP A 114 2.68 55.08 -36.38
C TRP A 114 1.47 55.61 -37.15
N ALA A 115 0.79 54.77 -37.95
CA ALA A 115 -0.37 55.19 -38.73
C ALA A 115 -1.59 55.48 -37.82
N ALA A 116 -1.69 54.80 -36.68
CA ALA A 116 -2.73 55.00 -35.69
C ALA A 116 -2.69 56.37 -34.98
N PHE A 117 -1.57 57.11 -35.08
CA PHE A 117 -1.43 58.46 -34.53
C PHE A 117 -1.84 59.58 -35.52
N GLY A 118 -2.31 59.22 -36.71
CA GLY A 118 -2.74 60.16 -37.75
C GLY A 118 -1.63 60.57 -38.73
N PRO A 119 -1.94 61.39 -39.75
CA PRO A 119 -1.03 61.65 -40.88
C PRO A 119 0.18 62.54 -40.54
N ARG A 120 0.13 63.34 -39.46
CA ARG A 120 1.22 64.19 -38.95
C ARG A 120 1.14 64.35 -37.42
N PRO A 121 1.55 63.35 -36.62
CA PRO A 121 1.59 63.48 -35.17
C PRO A 121 2.61 64.54 -34.74
N SER A 122 2.36 65.22 -33.61
CA SER A 122 3.31 66.19 -33.07
C SER A 122 4.60 65.52 -32.60
N ALA A 123 5.71 66.26 -32.60
CA ALA A 123 6.99 65.75 -32.10
C ALA A 123 6.90 65.24 -30.65
N GLU A 124 6.06 65.88 -29.83
CA GLU A 124 5.80 65.50 -28.43
C GLU A 124 5.09 64.14 -28.32
N VAL A 125 4.07 63.89 -29.16
CA VAL A 125 3.36 62.60 -29.21
C VAL A 125 4.30 61.48 -29.65
N VAL A 126 5.11 61.73 -30.70
CA VAL A 126 6.10 60.76 -31.18
C VAL A 126 7.14 60.46 -30.10
N GLN A 127 7.65 61.49 -29.41
CA GLN A 127 8.65 61.32 -28.35
C GLN A 127 8.09 60.54 -27.15
N HIS A 128 6.87 60.87 -26.72
CA HIS A 128 6.20 60.18 -25.62
C HIS A 128 5.91 58.71 -25.96
N ALA A 129 5.46 58.40 -27.18
CA ALA A 129 5.25 57.02 -27.64
C ALA A 129 6.57 56.23 -27.69
N LYS A 130 7.67 56.83 -28.18
CA LYS A 130 9.00 56.20 -28.16
C LYS A 130 9.47 55.91 -26.75
N GLN A 131 9.32 56.87 -25.84
CA GLN A 131 9.75 56.74 -24.45
C GLN A 131 9.00 55.60 -23.74
N ARG A 132 7.67 55.53 -23.89
CA ARG A 132 6.88 54.44 -23.33
C ARG A 132 7.22 53.09 -23.95
N ALA A 133 7.46 53.03 -25.27
CA ALA A 133 7.86 51.79 -25.94
C ALA A 133 9.23 51.29 -25.43
N MET A 134 10.18 52.20 -25.20
CA MET A 134 11.48 51.85 -24.62
C MET A 134 11.36 51.33 -23.18
N GLU A 135 10.56 52.01 -22.35
CA GLU A 135 10.33 51.63 -20.95
C GLU A 135 9.63 50.27 -20.86
N ALA A 136 8.60 50.04 -21.68
CA ALA A 136 7.90 48.76 -21.72
C ALA A 136 8.82 47.62 -22.21
N ALA A 137 9.60 47.84 -23.26
CA ALA A 137 10.60 46.85 -23.72
C ALA A 137 11.71 46.59 -22.68
N GLN A 138 12.03 47.55 -21.82
CA GLN A 138 12.98 47.36 -20.73
C GLN A 138 12.39 46.49 -19.61
N LEU A 139 11.15 46.75 -19.20
CA LEU A 139 10.43 45.95 -18.19
C LEU A 139 10.26 44.49 -18.64
N ILE A 140 9.85 44.28 -19.91
CA ILE A 140 9.67 42.93 -20.46
C ILE A 140 11.01 42.17 -20.47
N ARG A 141 12.11 42.80 -20.91
CA ARG A 141 13.44 42.18 -20.88
C ARG A 141 13.92 41.89 -19.46
N GLN A 142 13.66 42.79 -18.51
CA GLN A 142 14.00 42.59 -17.11
C GLN A 142 13.28 41.38 -16.52
N ALA A 143 11.97 41.24 -16.81
CA ALA A 143 11.19 40.09 -16.38
C ALA A 143 11.75 38.77 -16.91
N LEU A 144 12.07 38.69 -18.21
CA LEU A 144 12.63 37.50 -18.83
C LEU A 144 14.02 37.14 -18.27
N MET A 145 14.90 38.13 -18.09
CA MET A 145 16.22 37.89 -17.48
C MET A 145 16.11 37.38 -16.05
N ARG A 146 15.17 37.94 -15.26
CA ARG A 146 14.94 37.53 -13.88
C ARG A 146 14.46 36.07 -13.82
N ALA A 147 13.48 35.71 -14.63
CA ALA A 147 12.98 34.33 -14.72
C ALA A 147 14.09 33.34 -15.15
N ASN A 148 14.86 33.66 -16.20
CA ASN A 148 15.94 32.80 -16.68
C ASN A 148 17.13 32.69 -15.70
N SER A 149 17.36 33.72 -14.88
CA SER A 149 18.37 33.68 -13.82
C SER A 149 17.92 32.79 -12.67
N ALA A 150 16.67 32.94 -12.24
CA ALA A 150 16.07 32.14 -11.18
C ALA A 150 16.02 30.66 -11.56
N ASP A 151 15.64 30.33 -12.79
CA ASP A 151 15.60 28.96 -13.31
C ASP A 151 16.97 28.27 -13.25
N ARG A 152 18.01 28.93 -13.76
CA ARG A 152 19.38 28.39 -13.72
C ARG A 152 19.91 28.22 -12.30
N GLN A 153 19.62 29.19 -11.41
CA GLN A 153 20.02 29.09 -10.00
C GLN A 153 19.31 27.95 -9.29
N ALA A 154 17.99 27.81 -9.48
CA ALA A 154 17.20 26.73 -8.91
C ALA A 154 17.66 25.36 -9.43
N ALA A 155 17.86 25.21 -10.75
CA ALA A 155 18.36 23.98 -11.35
C ALA A 155 19.74 23.58 -10.81
N SER A 156 20.67 24.54 -10.69
CA SER A 156 21.99 24.29 -10.11
C SER A 156 21.91 23.87 -8.65
N ALA A 157 21.06 24.53 -7.86
CA ALA A 157 20.91 24.22 -6.44
C ALA A 157 20.26 22.86 -6.24
N LEU A 158 19.20 22.52 -6.98
CA LEU A 158 18.54 21.21 -6.92
C LEU A 158 19.49 20.08 -7.34
N ASN A 159 20.28 20.26 -8.40
CA ASN A 159 21.29 19.27 -8.81
C ASN A 159 22.38 19.06 -7.75
N SER A 160 22.65 20.04 -6.91
CA SER A 160 23.61 19.92 -5.80
C SER A 160 23.03 19.23 -4.55
N LEU A 161 21.70 19.11 -4.45
CA LEU A 161 21.03 18.33 -3.39
C LEU A 161 21.09 16.83 -3.65
N VAL A 162 21.25 16.44 -4.91
CA VAL A 162 21.58 15.06 -5.27
C VAL A 162 23.02 14.81 -4.82
N LEU A 163 23.18 14.20 -3.63
CA LEU A 163 24.45 13.63 -3.18
C LEU A 163 25.00 12.68 -4.26
N PRO A 164 26.34 12.47 -4.29
CA PRO A 164 26.98 11.61 -5.28
C PRO A 164 26.22 10.29 -5.33
N THR A 165 25.69 10.04 -6.52
CA THR A 165 25.18 8.78 -7.05
C THR A 165 25.39 7.62 -6.09
N ALA A 166 24.27 6.97 -5.75
CA ALA A 166 24.18 5.52 -5.70
C ALA A 166 25.47 4.91 -6.26
N SER A 167 26.32 4.38 -5.38
CA SER A 167 27.43 3.54 -5.80
C SER A 167 26.89 2.71 -6.96
N ASN A 168 27.61 2.69 -8.09
CA ASN A 168 27.30 1.83 -9.22
C ASN A 168 27.25 0.39 -8.70
N VAL A 169 26.11 0.00 -8.13
CA VAL A 169 25.71 -1.36 -7.94
C VAL A 169 25.39 -1.75 -9.35
N THR A 170 26.42 -2.24 -10.04
CA THR A 170 26.24 -3.01 -11.26
C THR A 170 25.10 -3.98 -10.93
N PRO A 171 23.95 -3.92 -11.61
CA PRO A 171 22.88 -4.85 -11.35
C PRO A 171 23.48 -6.24 -11.54
N GLY A 172 23.68 -6.96 -10.44
CA GLY A 172 23.93 -8.39 -10.52
C GLY A 172 22.72 -8.93 -11.24
N SER A 173 22.93 -9.51 -12.42
CA SER A 173 21.88 -9.97 -13.33
C SER A 173 21.15 -11.21 -12.81
N SER A 174 20.76 -11.24 -11.54
CA SER A 174 19.77 -12.20 -11.09
C SER A 174 18.40 -11.60 -11.38
N SER A 175 17.78 -12.04 -12.48
CA SER A 175 16.37 -11.75 -12.76
C SER A 175 15.54 -12.04 -11.52
N ILE A 176 14.68 -11.11 -11.13
CA ILE A 176 13.72 -11.33 -10.03
C ILE A 176 12.93 -12.61 -10.34
N PRO A 177 12.83 -13.56 -9.39
CA PRO A 177 12.02 -14.76 -9.57
C PRO A 177 10.59 -14.41 -9.95
N GLN A 178 10.01 -15.18 -10.88
CA GLN A 178 8.61 -14.98 -11.27
C GLN A 178 7.68 -15.36 -10.11
N ARG A 179 6.49 -14.75 -10.05
CA ARG A 179 5.43 -15.18 -9.13
C ARG A 179 5.14 -16.68 -9.34
N GLY A 180 4.92 -17.42 -8.27
CA GLY A 180 4.75 -18.88 -8.29
C GLY A 180 6.06 -19.68 -8.32
N THR A 181 7.23 -19.02 -8.31
CA THR A 181 8.49 -19.72 -8.03
C THR A 181 8.46 -20.26 -6.60
N ASP A 182 8.91 -21.51 -6.42
CA ASP A 182 9.05 -22.15 -5.10
C ASP A 182 9.67 -21.17 -4.07
N PRO A 183 8.96 -20.85 -2.98
CA PRO A 183 9.40 -19.85 -2.00
C PRO A 183 10.77 -20.15 -1.37
N ARG A 184 11.19 -21.43 -1.29
CA ARG A 184 12.54 -21.77 -0.79
C ARG A 184 13.64 -21.34 -1.77
N LYS A 185 13.36 -21.40 -3.07
CA LYS A 185 14.29 -20.90 -4.11
C LYS A 185 14.32 -19.38 -4.10
N VAL A 186 13.17 -18.72 -3.90
CA VAL A 186 13.10 -17.27 -3.73
C VAL A 186 13.90 -16.84 -2.50
N LYS A 187 13.76 -17.55 -1.36
CA LYS A 187 14.55 -17.30 -0.15
C LYS A 187 16.04 -17.45 -0.39
N ALA A 188 16.47 -18.54 -1.03
CA ALA A 188 17.88 -18.76 -1.34
C ALA A 188 18.45 -17.67 -2.28
N TRP A 189 17.66 -17.23 -3.26
CA TRP A 189 18.00 -16.09 -4.10
C TRP A 189 18.15 -14.80 -3.29
N TRP A 190 17.15 -14.47 -2.45
CA TRP A 190 17.16 -13.27 -1.62
C TRP A 190 18.35 -13.25 -0.64
N ASP A 191 18.63 -14.39 0.00
CA ASP A 191 19.76 -14.55 0.92
C ASP A 191 21.12 -14.39 0.22
N GLY A 192 21.20 -14.75 -1.07
CA GLY A 192 22.39 -14.58 -1.89
C GLY A 192 22.69 -13.14 -2.30
N LEU A 193 21.74 -12.22 -2.16
CA LEU A 193 21.92 -10.80 -2.48
C LEU A 193 22.65 -10.05 -1.36
N SER A 194 23.48 -9.07 -1.74
CA SER A 194 24.04 -8.11 -0.78
C SER A 194 22.95 -7.17 -0.23
N PRO A 195 23.17 -6.53 0.94
CA PRO A 195 22.24 -5.54 1.49
C PRO A 195 21.91 -4.40 0.50
N GLU A 196 22.91 -3.92 -0.26
CA GLU A 196 22.73 -2.86 -1.26
C GLU A 196 21.90 -3.33 -2.45
N GLN A 197 22.06 -4.59 -2.88
CA GLN A 197 21.24 -5.17 -3.95
C GLN A 197 19.80 -5.35 -3.51
N ARG A 198 19.57 -5.82 -2.27
CA ARG A 198 18.22 -5.95 -1.70
C ARG A 198 17.53 -4.60 -1.63
N GLN A 199 18.22 -3.58 -1.12
CA GLN A 199 17.69 -2.22 -1.05
C GLN A 199 17.39 -1.67 -2.44
N HIS A 200 18.31 -1.84 -3.39
CA HIS A 200 18.08 -1.43 -4.78
C HIS A 200 16.82 -2.06 -5.37
N LEU A 201 16.58 -3.36 -5.18
CA LEU A 201 15.38 -4.04 -5.68
C LEU A 201 14.10 -3.58 -4.99
N VAL A 202 14.13 -3.33 -3.68
CA VAL A 202 13.00 -2.71 -2.96
C VAL A 202 12.70 -1.34 -3.54
N ASP A 203 13.73 -0.55 -3.82
CA ASP A 203 13.59 0.79 -4.36
C ASP A 203 13.18 0.80 -5.84
N THR A 204 13.62 -0.13 -6.69
CA THR A 204 13.30 -0.08 -8.13
C THR A 204 12.08 -0.92 -8.49
N GLU A 205 11.89 -2.07 -7.84
CA GLU A 205 10.87 -3.07 -8.17
C GLU A 205 9.98 -3.45 -6.96
N PRO A 206 9.45 -2.47 -6.20
CA PRO A 206 8.78 -2.72 -4.91
C PRO A 206 7.56 -3.64 -5.02
N LYS A 207 6.77 -3.54 -6.10
CA LYS A 207 5.58 -4.38 -6.30
C LYS A 207 5.95 -5.85 -6.52
N GLN A 208 7.04 -6.12 -7.23
CA GLN A 208 7.53 -7.48 -7.44
C GLN A 208 8.05 -8.04 -6.12
N ILE A 209 8.98 -7.34 -5.45
CA ILE A 209 9.55 -7.80 -4.18
C ILE A 209 8.50 -7.97 -3.09
N GLY A 210 7.56 -7.02 -2.99
CA GLY A 210 6.49 -7.04 -2.00
C GLY A 210 5.56 -8.24 -2.12
N SER A 211 5.37 -8.78 -3.32
CA SER A 211 4.45 -9.90 -3.58
C SER A 211 5.13 -11.28 -3.63
N LEU A 212 6.45 -11.36 -3.44
CA LEU A 212 7.19 -12.61 -3.55
C LEU A 212 7.25 -13.39 -2.23
N ASP A 213 6.58 -14.54 -2.21
CA ASP A 213 6.74 -15.52 -1.13
C ASP A 213 8.18 -16.06 -1.10
N GLY A 214 8.75 -16.13 0.10
CA GLY A 214 10.18 -16.41 0.30
C GLY A 214 11.04 -15.16 0.54
N VAL A 215 10.49 -13.95 0.38
CA VAL A 215 11.10 -12.70 0.87
C VAL A 215 10.63 -12.42 2.30
N PRO A 216 11.51 -11.99 3.23
CA PRO A 216 11.13 -11.69 4.62
C PRO A 216 9.98 -10.69 4.75
N ALA A 217 9.13 -10.87 5.76
CA ALA A 217 7.91 -10.09 6.01
C ALA A 217 8.18 -8.58 6.15
N GLU A 218 9.26 -8.19 6.83
CA GLU A 218 9.67 -6.79 6.97
C GLU A 218 10.03 -6.13 5.63
N THR A 219 10.72 -6.88 4.76
CA THR A 219 11.04 -6.40 3.42
C THR A 219 9.78 -6.29 2.57
N ARG A 220 8.90 -7.30 2.62
CA ARG A 220 7.63 -7.28 1.88
C ARG A 220 6.76 -6.10 2.29
N ASP A 221 6.64 -5.84 3.59
CA ASP A 221 5.92 -4.67 4.13
C ASP A 221 6.50 -3.35 3.63
N THR A 222 7.82 -3.18 3.70
CA THR A 222 8.50 -1.97 3.20
C THR A 222 8.25 -1.78 1.69
N ALA A 223 8.44 -2.84 0.91
CA ALA A 223 8.26 -2.81 -0.53
C ALA A 223 6.80 -2.54 -0.92
N ASN A 224 5.83 -3.20 -0.28
CA ASN A 224 4.42 -2.99 -0.57
C ASN A 224 3.95 -1.57 -0.22
N ARG A 225 4.40 -0.99 0.91
CA ARG A 225 4.09 0.40 1.26
C ARG A 225 4.67 1.39 0.25
N LEU A 226 5.89 1.17 -0.22
CA LEU A 226 6.49 1.96 -1.29
C LEU A 226 5.71 1.83 -2.61
N ALA A 227 5.28 0.61 -2.96
CA ALA A 227 4.47 0.35 -4.14
C ALA A 227 3.11 1.06 -4.07
N ILE A 228 2.42 1.05 -2.92
CA ILE A 228 1.18 1.81 -2.71
C ILE A 228 1.41 3.29 -2.98
N GLY A 229 2.49 3.88 -2.43
CA GLY A 229 2.83 5.28 -2.67
C GLY A 229 2.99 5.62 -4.15
N ARG A 230 3.69 4.78 -4.92
CA ARG A 230 3.88 4.97 -6.38
C ARG A 230 2.59 4.81 -7.17
N GLU A 231 1.78 3.83 -6.80
CA GLU A 231 0.53 3.56 -7.47
C GLU A 231 -0.47 4.70 -7.27
N ARG A 232 -0.50 5.31 -6.08
CA ARG A 232 -1.29 6.51 -5.79
C ARG A 232 -0.90 7.69 -6.66
N GLU A 233 0.40 7.95 -6.80
CA GLU A 233 0.92 9.02 -7.66
C GLU A 233 0.50 8.79 -9.12
N PHE A 234 0.70 7.55 -9.62
CA PHE A 234 0.26 7.17 -10.96
C PHE A 234 -1.24 7.37 -11.17
N ILE A 235 -2.08 6.90 -10.24
CA ILE A 235 -3.53 7.07 -10.29
C ILE A 235 -3.90 8.56 -10.35
N GLY A 236 -3.27 9.40 -9.51
CA GLY A 236 -3.49 10.84 -9.48
C GLY A 236 -3.19 11.50 -10.83
N THR A 237 -1.98 11.30 -11.37
CA THR A 237 -1.58 11.84 -12.67
C THR A 237 -2.47 11.34 -13.80
N ARG A 238 -2.82 10.04 -13.80
CA ARG A 238 -3.66 9.45 -14.84
C ARG A 238 -5.08 10.02 -14.80
N ARG A 239 -5.63 10.21 -13.61
CA ARG A 239 -6.95 10.81 -13.42
C ARG A 239 -6.99 12.24 -13.92
N GLU A 240 -6.03 13.09 -13.54
CA GLU A 240 -5.93 14.47 -14.03
C GLU A 240 -5.88 14.54 -15.56
N PHE A 241 -5.09 13.66 -16.19
CA PHE A 241 -5.03 13.54 -17.64
C PHE A 241 -6.38 13.16 -18.26
N LEU A 242 -7.08 12.18 -17.69
CA LEU A 242 -8.39 11.73 -18.18
C LEU A 242 -9.49 12.77 -17.98
N GLU A 243 -9.48 13.51 -16.87
CA GLU A 243 -10.40 14.61 -16.62
C GLU A 243 -10.19 15.75 -17.63
N GLY A 244 -8.94 16.07 -17.97
CA GLY A 244 -8.60 17.02 -19.05
C GLY A 244 -9.17 16.57 -20.40
N ARG A 245 -8.95 15.30 -20.77
CA ARG A 245 -9.54 14.71 -22.00
C ARG A 245 -11.07 14.75 -21.98
N LEU A 246 -11.69 14.49 -20.83
CA LEU A 246 -13.14 14.53 -20.68
C LEU A 246 -13.69 15.96 -20.89
N ALA A 247 -12.95 16.98 -20.45
CA ALA A 247 -13.30 18.37 -20.69
C ALA A 247 -13.19 18.75 -22.18
N GLU A 248 -12.15 18.28 -22.88
CA GLU A 248 -11.97 18.49 -24.33
C GLU A 248 -13.06 17.83 -25.19
N LEU A 249 -13.58 16.69 -24.74
CA LEU A 249 -14.64 15.96 -25.44
C LEU A 249 -16.01 16.64 -25.35
N LYS A 250 -16.22 17.56 -24.39
CA LYS A 250 -17.49 18.29 -24.23
C LYS A 250 -17.56 19.45 -25.21
N SER A 251 -18.55 19.42 -26.12
CA SER A 251 -18.83 20.56 -26.99
C SER A 251 -19.42 21.73 -26.19
N PRO A 252 -19.15 22.99 -26.58
CA PRO A 252 -19.71 24.18 -25.90
C PRO A 252 -21.25 24.23 -25.88
N ASP A 253 -21.91 23.57 -26.84
CA ASP A 253 -23.37 23.51 -26.99
C ASP A 253 -24.01 22.26 -26.35
N GLY A 254 -23.20 21.39 -25.73
CA GLY A 254 -23.65 20.14 -25.11
C GLY A 254 -23.98 19.00 -26.09
N SER A 255 -23.80 19.20 -27.41
CA SER A 255 -24.01 18.14 -28.40
C SER A 255 -22.79 17.22 -28.51
N LEU A 256 -23.02 15.91 -28.62
CA LEU A 256 -21.96 14.90 -28.77
C LEU A 256 -22.19 14.08 -30.04
N THR A 257 -21.15 13.92 -30.85
CA THR A 257 -21.14 12.91 -31.92
C THR A 257 -21.08 11.51 -31.31
N SER A 258 -21.52 10.49 -32.05
CA SER A 258 -21.43 9.09 -31.60
C SER A 258 -20.00 8.67 -31.26
N ALA A 259 -18.99 9.19 -31.98
CA ALA A 259 -17.58 8.93 -31.71
C ALA A 259 -17.12 9.55 -30.38
N GLN A 260 -17.50 10.80 -30.10
CA GLN A 260 -17.21 11.46 -28.82
C GLN A 260 -17.92 10.77 -27.65
N ALA A 261 -19.18 10.35 -27.84
CA ALA A 261 -19.93 9.62 -26.81
C ALA A 261 -19.25 8.27 -26.47
N TYR A 262 -18.76 7.55 -27.47
CA TYR A 262 -18.00 6.31 -27.26
C TYR A 262 -16.69 6.57 -26.51
N GLN A 263 -15.89 7.56 -26.95
CA GLN A 263 -14.64 7.94 -26.28
C GLN A 263 -14.86 8.38 -24.83
N MET A 264 -15.93 9.15 -24.59
CA MET A 264 -16.32 9.57 -23.25
C MET A 264 -16.70 8.37 -22.36
N GLY A 265 -17.35 7.35 -22.93
CA GLY A 265 -17.63 6.09 -22.24
C GLY A 265 -16.39 5.30 -21.85
N GLU A 266 -15.36 5.24 -22.71
CA GLU A 266 -14.06 4.64 -22.39
C GLU A 266 -13.36 5.39 -21.25
N VAL A 267 -13.29 6.73 -21.36
CA VAL A 267 -12.66 7.59 -20.33
C VAL A 267 -13.36 7.46 -18.98
N ASN A 268 -14.70 7.48 -18.96
CA ASN A 268 -15.47 7.31 -17.72
C ASN A 268 -15.29 5.93 -17.09
N ARG A 269 -15.14 4.87 -17.91
CA ARG A 269 -14.84 3.53 -17.40
C ARG A 269 -13.47 3.47 -16.75
N GLU A 270 -12.46 4.06 -17.39
CA GLU A 270 -11.11 4.13 -16.84
C GLU A 270 -11.06 4.96 -15.55
N LEU A 271 -11.74 6.11 -15.51
CA LEU A 271 -11.89 6.91 -14.28
C LEU A 271 -12.53 6.11 -13.15
N LYS A 272 -13.59 5.34 -13.44
CA LYS A 272 -14.24 4.48 -12.45
C LYS A 272 -13.31 3.39 -11.92
N ASP A 273 -12.50 2.77 -12.77
CA ASP A 273 -11.51 1.78 -12.35
C ASP A 273 -10.43 2.40 -11.45
N LEU A 274 -9.92 3.58 -11.82
CA LEU A 274 -8.96 4.32 -11.00
C LEU A 274 -9.53 4.72 -9.64
N ASP A 275 -10.81 5.10 -9.59
CA ASP A 275 -11.49 5.46 -8.34
C ASP A 275 -11.68 4.24 -7.42
N ALA A 276 -12.01 3.08 -7.97
CA ALA A 276 -12.08 1.82 -7.22
C ALA A 276 -10.70 1.44 -6.65
N ARG A 277 -9.65 1.48 -7.49
CA ARG A 277 -8.27 1.23 -7.04
C ARG A 277 -7.85 2.18 -5.93
N LYS A 278 -8.13 3.48 -6.09
CA LYS A 278 -7.83 4.49 -5.08
C LYS A 278 -8.53 4.19 -3.75
N ALA A 279 -9.80 3.81 -3.79
CA ALA A 279 -10.55 3.44 -2.59
C ALA A 279 -9.94 2.21 -1.88
N ASN A 280 -9.48 1.21 -2.63
CA ASN A 280 -8.77 0.06 -2.08
C ASN A 280 -7.47 0.48 -1.38
N LEU A 281 -6.66 1.33 -2.02
CA LEU A 281 -5.44 1.86 -1.39
C LEU A 281 -5.74 2.68 -0.13
N ASP A 282 -6.79 3.52 -0.14
CA ASP A 282 -7.24 4.31 1.01
C ASP A 282 -7.66 3.43 2.18
N SER A 283 -8.35 2.32 1.92
CA SER A 283 -8.68 1.32 2.93
C SER A 283 -7.42 0.70 3.55
N LEU A 284 -6.45 0.28 2.72
CA LEU A 284 -5.21 -0.31 3.22
C LEU A 284 -4.40 0.65 4.10
N ASP A 285 -4.26 1.90 3.68
CA ASP A 285 -3.56 2.89 4.49
C ASP A 285 -4.27 3.16 5.82
N HIS A 286 -5.61 3.23 5.80
CA HIS A 286 -6.39 3.33 7.03
C HIS A 286 -6.10 2.14 7.96
N GLN A 287 -6.17 0.91 7.46
CA GLN A 287 -5.92 -0.31 8.23
C GLN A 287 -4.51 -0.34 8.85
N LEU A 288 -3.50 0.01 8.06
CA LEU A 288 -2.10 -0.01 8.47
C LEU A 288 -1.71 1.16 9.39
N ALA A 289 -2.51 2.22 9.45
CA ALA A 289 -2.30 3.38 10.31
C ALA A 289 -3.11 3.33 11.62
N ARG A 290 -3.93 2.28 11.84
CA ARG A 290 -4.77 2.17 13.04
C ARG A 290 -3.92 2.11 14.31
N THR A 291 -4.41 2.80 15.35
CA THR A 291 -3.84 2.77 16.71
C THR A 291 -4.67 1.95 17.69
N ASP A 292 -5.96 1.77 17.41
CA ASP A 292 -6.80 0.80 18.10
C ASP A 292 -6.59 -0.59 17.52
N LEU A 293 -5.72 -1.36 18.17
CA LEU A 293 -5.32 -2.70 17.77
C LEU A 293 -6.16 -3.80 18.45
N GLN A 294 -7.36 -3.47 18.95
CA GLN A 294 -8.32 -4.46 19.46
C GLN A 294 -7.74 -5.41 20.53
N GLY A 295 -6.83 -4.90 21.37
CA GLY A 295 -6.15 -5.67 22.42
C GLY A 295 -4.77 -6.22 22.03
N SER A 296 -4.45 -6.27 20.74
CA SER A 296 -3.09 -6.55 20.26
C SER A 296 -2.14 -5.39 20.56
N LYS A 297 -0.85 -5.70 20.67
CA LYS A 297 0.25 -4.73 20.79
C LYS A 297 1.26 -4.86 19.64
N GLU A 298 0.97 -5.73 18.69
CA GLU A 298 1.89 -6.06 17.61
C GLU A 298 1.74 -5.11 16.43
N ARG A 299 2.86 -4.88 15.74
CA ARG A 299 2.88 -4.10 14.50
C ARG A 299 2.17 -4.87 13.38
N MET A 300 1.49 -4.15 12.49
CA MET A 300 0.97 -4.71 11.24
C MET A 300 1.98 -4.66 10.09
N TYR A 301 2.02 -5.73 9.30
CA TYR A 301 2.87 -5.91 8.11
C TYR A 301 1.99 -6.17 6.89
N LEU A 302 2.19 -5.42 5.81
CA LEU A 302 1.54 -5.65 4.52
C LEU A 302 2.37 -6.63 3.69
N LEU A 303 1.96 -7.90 3.65
CA LEU A 303 2.71 -8.96 2.97
C LEU A 303 2.39 -9.06 1.48
N ASN A 304 1.20 -8.65 1.05
CA ASN A 304 0.85 -8.56 -0.36
C ASN A 304 -0.34 -7.62 -0.54
N TYR A 305 -0.50 -7.03 -1.72
CA TYR A 305 -1.73 -6.35 -2.09
C TYR A 305 -1.93 -6.32 -3.62
N ASP A 306 -3.18 -6.18 -4.05
CA ASP A 306 -3.58 -5.75 -5.39
C ASP A 306 -4.71 -4.73 -5.24
N SER A 307 -4.64 -3.61 -5.96
CA SER A 307 -5.68 -2.57 -5.89
C SER A 307 -6.78 -2.79 -6.94
N ALA A 308 -6.57 -3.66 -7.93
CA ALA A 308 -7.50 -3.87 -9.02
C ALA A 308 -8.77 -4.59 -8.56
N ALA A 309 -9.90 -4.34 -9.25
CA ALA A 309 -11.20 -4.92 -8.93
C ALA A 309 -11.55 -4.72 -7.44
N ASP A 310 -11.97 -5.78 -6.74
CA ASP A 310 -12.34 -5.75 -5.32
C ASP A 310 -11.11 -5.72 -4.38
N GLY A 311 -9.92 -5.80 -4.97
CA GLY A 311 -8.65 -5.73 -4.29
C GLY A 311 -8.26 -7.05 -3.61
N GLN A 312 -6.96 -7.18 -3.36
CA GLN A 312 -6.38 -8.26 -2.57
C GLN A 312 -5.49 -7.66 -1.50
N ALA A 313 -5.42 -8.30 -0.34
CA ALA A 313 -4.52 -7.89 0.73
C ALA A 313 -4.15 -9.04 1.65
N VAL A 314 -2.88 -9.09 2.02
CA VAL A 314 -2.39 -10.01 3.05
C VAL A 314 -1.75 -9.17 4.14
N ILE A 315 -2.38 -9.13 5.31
CA ILE A 315 -1.96 -8.29 6.44
C ILE A 315 -1.64 -9.20 7.63
N SER A 316 -0.43 -9.12 8.15
CA SER A 316 -0.01 -9.81 9.37
C SER A 316 -0.02 -8.86 10.55
N VAL A 317 -0.64 -9.27 11.65
CA VAL A 317 -0.50 -8.68 12.98
C VAL A 317 0.63 -9.44 13.68
N GLY A 318 1.78 -8.80 13.88
CA GLY A 318 3.02 -9.45 14.33
C GLY A 318 3.89 -9.92 13.17
N ASN A 319 5.19 -10.11 13.43
CA ASN A 319 6.15 -10.56 12.42
C ASN A 319 6.12 -12.10 12.33
N PRO A 320 5.61 -12.69 11.23
CA PRO A 320 5.49 -14.13 11.10
C PRO A 320 6.84 -14.84 10.97
N ASP A 321 7.90 -14.17 10.51
CA ASP A 321 9.23 -14.79 10.37
C ASP A 321 9.89 -15.08 11.73
N THR A 322 9.37 -14.53 12.82
CA THR A 322 9.94 -14.66 14.18
C THR A 322 8.93 -15.14 15.20
N ALA A 323 7.71 -15.45 14.78
CA ALA A 323 6.64 -15.89 15.67
C ALA A 323 6.75 -17.38 15.95
N ASP A 324 6.55 -17.78 17.20
CA ASP A 324 6.51 -19.19 17.59
C ASP A 324 5.18 -19.86 17.18
N SER A 325 4.13 -19.06 16.98
CA SER A 325 2.82 -19.51 16.51
C SER A 325 2.27 -18.55 15.46
N ILE A 326 1.72 -19.11 14.38
CA ILE A 326 1.20 -18.35 13.26
C ILE A 326 -0.21 -18.86 12.94
N VAL A 327 -1.19 -17.96 12.88
CA VAL A 327 -2.49 -18.28 12.27
C VAL A 327 -2.63 -17.54 10.96
N THR A 328 -2.89 -18.28 9.88
CA THR A 328 -3.35 -17.68 8.61
C THR A 328 -4.86 -17.86 8.52
N TYR A 329 -5.57 -16.74 8.57
CA TYR A 329 -7.02 -16.66 8.47
C TYR A 329 -7.45 -16.32 7.04
N VAL A 330 -8.25 -17.19 6.44
CA VAL A 330 -8.84 -17.04 5.11
C VAL A 330 -10.33 -16.71 5.27
N PRO A 331 -10.78 -15.49 4.91
CA PRO A 331 -12.17 -15.09 5.04
C PRO A 331 -13.06 -15.77 4.00
N GLY A 332 -14.38 -15.51 4.10
CA GLY A 332 -15.41 -16.13 3.26
C GLY A 332 -15.87 -15.28 2.07
N THR A 333 -17.09 -15.58 1.60
CA THR A 333 -17.80 -14.83 0.54
C THR A 333 -17.93 -13.34 0.89
N THR A 334 -17.91 -12.45 -0.11
CA THR A 334 -18.01 -10.97 0.03
C THR A 334 -16.83 -10.26 0.71
N ALA A 335 -15.72 -10.95 0.96
CA ALA A 335 -14.52 -10.30 1.47
C ALA A 335 -13.84 -9.48 0.36
N ASP A 336 -13.69 -8.18 0.59
CA ASP A 336 -13.04 -7.23 -0.31
C ASP A 336 -12.15 -6.27 0.50
N VAL A 337 -11.27 -5.52 -0.18
CA VAL A 337 -10.39 -4.56 0.49
C VAL A 337 -11.17 -3.40 1.16
N PRO A 338 -12.25 -2.85 0.60
CA PRO A 338 -13.06 -1.84 1.27
C PRO A 338 -13.69 -2.30 2.60
N GLY A 339 -14.07 -3.58 2.72
CA GLY A 339 -14.70 -4.19 3.89
C GLY A 339 -13.75 -4.96 4.82
N ILE A 340 -12.44 -4.98 4.52
CA ILE A 340 -11.45 -5.83 5.20
C ILE A 340 -11.31 -5.59 6.70
N ASP A 341 -11.79 -4.45 7.23
CA ASP A 341 -11.70 -4.10 8.65
C ASP A 341 -12.19 -5.20 9.58
N GLY A 342 -13.32 -5.84 9.24
CA GLY A 342 -13.87 -6.95 10.02
C GLY A 342 -12.93 -8.15 10.10
N ASP A 343 -12.28 -8.49 8.99
CA ASP A 343 -11.35 -9.62 8.91
C ASP A 343 -9.99 -9.31 9.53
N VAL A 344 -9.53 -8.05 9.47
CA VAL A 344 -8.34 -7.62 10.23
C VAL A 344 -8.64 -7.61 11.73
N ASN A 345 -9.84 -7.21 12.15
CA ASN A 345 -10.25 -7.28 13.56
C ASN A 345 -10.26 -8.73 14.07
N ARG A 346 -10.71 -9.69 13.26
CA ARG A 346 -10.60 -11.11 13.58
C ARG A 346 -9.16 -11.55 13.81
N ALA A 347 -8.23 -11.16 12.94
CA ALA A 347 -6.81 -11.45 13.13
C ALA A 347 -6.23 -10.78 14.39
N LEU A 348 -6.56 -9.52 14.66
CA LEU A 348 -6.14 -8.82 15.88
C LEU A 348 -6.63 -9.53 17.15
N TRP A 349 -7.90 -9.94 17.18
CA TRP A 349 -8.48 -10.69 18.29
C TRP A 349 -7.81 -12.05 18.47
N MET A 350 -7.59 -12.80 17.40
CA MET A 350 -6.89 -14.09 17.47
C MET A 350 -5.44 -13.92 17.96
N GLN A 351 -4.75 -12.87 17.51
CA GLN A 351 -3.40 -12.55 17.98
C GLN A 351 -3.39 -12.22 19.48
N ALA A 352 -4.33 -11.40 19.94
CA ALA A 352 -4.45 -11.01 21.33
C ALA A 352 -4.82 -12.20 22.24
N ASP A 353 -5.78 -13.02 21.82
CA ASP A 353 -6.23 -14.19 22.58
C ASP A 353 -5.14 -15.25 22.68
N ALA A 354 -4.42 -15.52 21.57
CA ALA A 354 -3.29 -16.46 21.58
C ALA A 354 -2.14 -15.95 22.47
N THR A 355 -1.84 -14.64 22.43
CA THR A 355 -0.85 -14.03 23.33
C THR A 355 -1.28 -14.14 24.80
N ALA A 356 -2.58 -14.00 25.09
CA ALA A 356 -3.10 -14.18 26.45
C ALA A 356 -3.03 -15.65 26.91
N ALA A 357 -3.25 -16.60 25.99
CA ALA A 357 -3.19 -18.04 26.28
C ALA A 357 -1.75 -18.56 26.46
N ASP A 358 -0.76 -17.96 25.78
CA ASP A 358 0.67 -18.26 25.94
C ASP A 358 1.56 -17.00 25.91
N PRO A 359 1.65 -16.25 27.02
CA PRO A 359 2.43 -15.01 27.08
C PRO A 359 3.95 -15.19 26.91
N ALA A 360 4.45 -16.43 26.98
CA ALA A 360 5.87 -16.73 26.84
C ALA A 360 6.32 -16.85 25.36
N ARG A 361 5.36 -16.96 24.43
CA ARG A 361 5.60 -17.16 23.01
C ARG A 361 5.06 -16.00 22.18
N LYS A 362 5.69 -15.76 21.04
CA LYS A 362 5.24 -14.74 20.08
C LYS A 362 4.23 -15.35 19.13
N THR A 363 3.10 -14.67 18.94
CA THR A 363 2.07 -15.07 17.97
C THR A 363 1.90 -14.02 16.89
N ALA A 364 1.87 -14.46 15.62
CA ALA A 364 1.44 -13.66 14.48
C ALA A 364 0.07 -14.16 13.96
N ALA A 365 -0.80 -13.24 13.58
CA ALA A 365 -2.09 -13.56 12.95
C ALA A 365 -2.23 -12.83 11.63
N ILE A 366 -2.50 -13.57 10.56
CA ILE A 366 -2.52 -13.08 9.20
C ILE A 366 -3.95 -13.12 8.67
N THR A 367 -4.45 -11.99 8.19
CA THR A 367 -5.62 -11.95 7.30
C THR A 367 -5.12 -12.17 5.87
N TRP A 368 -5.51 -13.28 5.24
CA TRP A 368 -5.14 -13.61 3.87
C TRP A 368 -6.35 -13.46 2.94
N LEU A 369 -6.49 -12.28 2.34
CA LEU A 369 -7.44 -12.00 1.27
C LEU A 369 -6.67 -12.01 -0.07
N GLY A 370 -6.19 -13.19 -0.46
CA GLY A 370 -5.35 -13.38 -1.65
C GLY A 370 -6.11 -13.82 -2.90
N TYR A 371 -7.44 -13.80 -2.90
CA TYR A 371 -8.26 -14.27 -4.01
C TYR A 371 -9.45 -13.34 -4.24
N ASP A 372 -9.97 -13.36 -5.48
CA ASP A 372 -11.22 -12.70 -5.85
C ASP A 372 -12.38 -13.47 -5.19
N ALA A 373 -12.84 -12.97 -4.04
CA ALA A 373 -13.90 -13.63 -3.30
C ALA A 373 -15.24 -13.48 -4.04
N PRO A 374 -16.15 -14.48 -3.98
CA PRO A 374 -17.40 -14.36 -4.70
C PRO A 374 -18.22 -13.14 -4.21
N ASP A 375 -18.60 -12.25 -5.15
CA ASP A 375 -19.42 -11.04 -4.89
C ASP A 375 -20.79 -11.30 -4.23
N LYS A 376 -21.29 -12.55 -4.35
CA LYS A 376 -22.65 -12.91 -3.93
C LYS A 376 -22.66 -14.27 -3.25
N VAL A 377 -23.36 -14.33 -2.11
CA VAL A 377 -23.71 -15.57 -1.40
C VAL A 377 -24.47 -16.55 -2.30
N PHE A 378 -25.24 -16.05 -3.27
CA PHE A 378 -25.89 -16.86 -4.30
C PHE A 378 -25.95 -16.08 -5.64
N PRO A 379 -25.65 -16.71 -6.80
CA PRO A 379 -25.19 -18.09 -6.98
C PRO A 379 -23.67 -18.27 -6.91
N ASN A 380 -22.89 -17.18 -6.78
CA ASN A 380 -21.43 -17.20 -6.97
C ASN A 380 -20.70 -18.09 -5.96
N ALA A 381 -21.13 -18.10 -4.69
CA ALA A 381 -20.52 -18.93 -3.64
C ALA A 381 -20.76 -20.45 -3.83
N MET A 382 -21.61 -20.88 -4.78
CA MET A 382 -21.72 -22.29 -5.18
C MET A 382 -20.70 -22.69 -6.25
N SER A 383 -20.01 -21.72 -6.88
CA SER A 383 -18.96 -22.03 -7.84
C SER A 383 -17.70 -22.51 -7.14
N SER A 384 -17.08 -23.56 -7.66
CA SER A 384 -15.76 -24.03 -7.22
C SER A 384 -14.60 -23.24 -7.83
N SER A 385 -14.88 -22.31 -8.76
CA SER A 385 -13.84 -21.60 -9.52
C SER A 385 -12.97 -20.70 -8.64
N TYR A 386 -13.55 -20.01 -7.65
CA TYR A 386 -12.85 -18.98 -6.87
C TYR A 386 -11.83 -19.59 -5.90
N TYR A 387 -12.15 -20.68 -5.19
CA TYR A 387 -11.14 -21.33 -4.35
C TYR A 387 -10.10 -22.12 -5.16
N LYS A 388 -10.43 -22.58 -6.37
CA LYS A 388 -9.44 -23.22 -7.26
C LYS A 388 -8.36 -22.23 -7.68
N SER A 389 -8.74 -20.99 -8.01
CA SER A 389 -7.77 -19.94 -8.33
C SER A 389 -6.93 -19.49 -7.13
N ALA A 390 -7.43 -19.67 -5.90
CA ALA A 390 -6.73 -19.30 -4.68
C ALA A 390 -5.68 -20.33 -4.23
N ALA A 391 -5.82 -21.59 -4.66
CA ALA A 391 -5.09 -22.71 -4.05
C ALA A 391 -3.56 -22.61 -4.23
N ASP A 392 -3.11 -22.31 -5.44
CA ASP A 392 -1.68 -22.21 -5.75
C ASP A 392 -1.02 -21.07 -4.95
N ASP A 393 -1.66 -19.90 -4.93
CA ASP A 393 -1.17 -18.72 -4.20
C ASP A 393 -1.20 -18.95 -2.69
N LEU A 394 -2.23 -19.60 -2.14
CA LEU A 394 -2.30 -19.92 -0.72
C LEU A 394 -1.25 -20.96 -0.31
N ALA A 395 -1.04 -22.01 -1.11
CA ALA A 395 -0.01 -23.02 -0.88
C ALA A 395 1.40 -22.39 -0.93
N SER A 396 1.67 -21.57 -1.95
CA SER A 396 2.90 -20.79 -2.07
C SER A 396 3.10 -19.89 -0.85
N PHE A 397 2.05 -19.20 -0.41
CA PHE A 397 2.13 -18.34 0.76
C PHE A 397 2.52 -19.10 2.03
N GLN A 398 1.87 -20.23 2.33
CA GLN A 398 2.20 -21.04 3.51
C GLN A 398 3.64 -21.60 3.46
N GLN A 399 4.08 -22.07 2.28
CA GLN A 399 5.46 -22.52 2.07
C GLN A 399 6.46 -21.37 2.21
N GLY A 400 6.06 -20.15 1.83
CA GLY A 400 6.81 -18.92 2.04
C GLY A 400 7.04 -18.62 3.51
N LEU A 401 6.00 -18.73 4.34
CA LEU A 401 6.12 -18.57 5.80
C LEU A 401 7.13 -19.56 6.38
N ARG A 402 7.12 -20.83 5.93
CA ARG A 402 8.12 -21.83 6.35
C ARG A 402 9.52 -21.51 5.85
N ALA A 403 9.66 -20.98 4.64
CA ALA A 403 10.95 -20.67 4.04
C ALA A 403 11.64 -19.47 4.73
N THR A 404 10.88 -18.47 5.19
CA THR A 404 11.42 -17.26 5.81
C THR A 404 11.54 -17.34 7.33
N HIS A 405 10.89 -18.32 7.96
CA HIS A 405 10.90 -18.51 9.42
C HIS A 405 12.30 -18.60 10.02
N GLN A 406 12.47 -17.98 11.18
CA GLN A 406 13.72 -17.90 11.92
C GLN A 406 13.61 -18.64 13.25
N GLY A 407 14.62 -19.45 13.55
CA GLY A 407 14.67 -20.19 14.80
C GLY A 407 14.00 -21.57 14.72
N PRO A 408 13.57 -22.14 15.86
CA PRO A 408 12.87 -23.43 15.90
C PRO A 408 11.57 -23.38 15.08
N PRO A 409 11.09 -24.52 14.54
CA PRO A 409 9.84 -24.54 13.78
C PRO A 409 8.66 -23.93 14.57
N SER A 410 7.95 -23.00 13.93
CA SER A 410 6.70 -22.42 14.43
C SER A 410 5.54 -23.42 14.40
N ILE A 411 4.49 -23.19 15.19
CA ILE A 411 3.19 -23.86 15.03
C ILE A 411 2.36 -23.05 14.05
N ASN A 412 2.09 -23.61 12.86
CA ASN A 412 1.30 -22.95 11.82
C ASN A 412 -0.12 -23.50 11.78
N THR A 413 -1.11 -22.62 11.91
CA THR A 413 -2.53 -22.93 11.84
C THR A 413 -3.15 -22.25 10.63
N LEU A 414 -3.73 -23.03 9.72
CA LEU A 414 -4.52 -22.52 8.61
C LEU A 414 -6.00 -22.56 8.97
N MET A 415 -6.62 -21.39 9.10
CA MET A 415 -8.01 -21.24 9.52
C MET A 415 -8.83 -20.61 8.41
N GLY A 416 -10.00 -21.18 8.12
CA GLY A 416 -10.89 -20.70 7.08
C GLY A 416 -12.28 -20.51 7.63
N HIS A 417 -12.95 -19.44 7.22
CA HIS A 417 -14.33 -19.15 7.61
C HIS A 417 -15.25 -19.18 6.40
N SER A 418 -16.42 -19.81 6.55
CA SER A 418 -17.41 -19.88 5.47
C SER A 418 -16.76 -20.48 4.21
N TYR A 419 -16.87 -19.82 3.05
CA TYR A 419 -16.22 -20.24 1.81
C TYR A 419 -14.70 -20.43 1.94
N GLY A 420 -14.03 -19.64 2.79
CA GLY A 420 -12.61 -19.77 3.08
C GLY A 420 -12.25 -21.12 3.70
N ALA A 421 -13.16 -21.72 4.49
CA ALA A 421 -12.96 -23.07 5.05
C ALA A 421 -12.89 -24.13 3.94
N SER A 422 -13.72 -24.02 2.91
CA SER A 422 -13.66 -24.90 1.74
C SER A 422 -12.41 -24.62 0.91
N ALA A 423 -11.97 -23.37 0.83
CA ALA A 423 -10.77 -22.99 0.09
C ALA A 423 -9.49 -23.58 0.70
N ILE A 424 -9.33 -23.49 2.01
CA ILE A 424 -8.17 -24.07 2.70
C ILE A 424 -8.17 -25.60 2.59
N GLY A 425 -9.35 -26.24 2.66
CA GLY A 425 -9.49 -27.69 2.53
C GLY A 425 -9.17 -28.18 1.12
N TYR A 426 -9.65 -27.45 0.10
CA TYR A 426 -9.30 -27.73 -1.30
C TYR A 426 -7.79 -27.61 -1.53
N THR A 427 -7.19 -26.54 -1.01
CA THR A 427 -5.74 -26.30 -1.11
C THR A 427 -4.94 -27.42 -0.45
N ALA A 428 -5.28 -27.79 0.79
CA ALA A 428 -4.61 -28.86 1.52
C ALA A 428 -4.81 -30.25 0.90
N ASN A 429 -5.88 -30.48 0.14
CA ASN A 429 -6.08 -31.71 -0.62
C ASN A 429 -5.15 -31.81 -1.86
N HIS A 430 -4.85 -30.69 -2.51
CA HIS A 430 -4.07 -30.65 -3.76
C HIS A 430 -2.58 -30.37 -3.55
N TYR A 431 -2.23 -29.68 -2.46
CA TYR A 431 -0.88 -29.26 -2.15
C TYR A 431 -0.51 -29.59 -0.70
N ASN A 432 0.78 -29.84 -0.46
CA ASN A 432 1.34 -29.77 0.88
C ASN A 432 1.48 -28.30 1.30
N VAL A 433 0.56 -27.84 2.14
CA VAL A 433 0.53 -26.48 2.69
C VAL A 433 1.47 -26.30 3.90
N GLU A 434 2.11 -27.37 4.39
CA GLU A 434 3.12 -27.32 5.46
C GLU A 434 2.65 -26.67 6.78
N VAL A 435 1.39 -26.89 7.13
CA VAL A 435 0.78 -26.41 8.39
C VAL A 435 0.61 -27.53 9.41
N ASP A 436 0.62 -27.18 10.69
CA ASP A 436 0.44 -28.12 11.81
C ASP A 436 -1.03 -28.34 12.15
N ASN A 437 -1.89 -27.36 11.86
CA ASN A 437 -3.33 -27.42 12.12
C ASN A 437 -4.13 -26.87 10.93
N LEU A 438 -5.28 -27.48 10.65
CA LEU A 438 -6.30 -26.94 9.75
C LEU A 438 -7.58 -26.72 10.56
N VAL A 439 -8.17 -25.52 10.50
CA VAL A 439 -9.38 -25.17 11.26
C VAL A 439 -10.48 -24.66 10.33
N SER A 440 -11.57 -25.41 10.22
CA SER A 440 -12.77 -25.04 9.47
C SER A 440 -13.82 -24.42 10.38
N VAL A 441 -14.12 -23.14 10.18
CA VAL A 441 -15.15 -22.41 10.93
C VAL A 441 -16.35 -22.18 10.01
N ALA A 442 -17.53 -22.65 10.40
CA ALA A 442 -18.77 -22.42 9.64
C ALA A 442 -18.68 -22.86 8.17
N SER A 443 -18.15 -24.05 7.90
CA SER A 443 -17.83 -24.48 6.53
C SER A 443 -19.06 -24.96 5.73
N PRO A 444 -19.18 -24.59 4.44
CA PRO A 444 -20.09 -25.21 3.46
C PRO A 444 -19.55 -26.51 2.82
N GLY A 445 -18.47 -27.08 3.36
CA GLY A 445 -17.89 -28.36 2.95
C GLY A 445 -16.37 -28.39 3.10
N GLY A 446 -15.79 -29.56 3.28
CA GLY A 446 -14.37 -29.75 3.58
C GLY A 446 -13.40 -29.53 2.42
N GLY A 447 -13.88 -29.26 1.20
CA GLY A 447 -13.03 -28.96 0.04
C GLY A 447 -12.27 -30.18 -0.53
N ALA A 448 -12.37 -31.36 0.08
CA ALA A 448 -11.77 -32.61 -0.37
C ALA A 448 -12.68 -33.46 -1.30
N GLY A 449 -13.80 -32.88 -1.75
CA GLY A 449 -14.84 -33.60 -2.49
C GLY A 449 -15.85 -34.30 -1.58
N LEU A 450 -16.87 -34.92 -2.18
CA LEU A 450 -17.99 -35.54 -1.44
C LEU A 450 -17.60 -36.77 -0.61
N TRP A 451 -16.51 -37.44 -0.98
CA TRP A 451 -15.98 -38.62 -0.30
C TRP A 451 -14.66 -38.34 0.41
N GLY A 452 -14.23 -37.08 0.40
CA GLY A 452 -13.00 -36.66 1.07
C GLY A 452 -13.25 -36.44 2.55
N ASP A 453 -12.23 -36.70 3.34
CA ASP A 453 -12.24 -36.60 4.81
C ASP A 453 -10.97 -35.90 5.31
N ALA A 454 -10.83 -35.77 6.63
CA ALA A 454 -9.67 -35.14 7.26
C ALA A 454 -8.33 -35.84 6.94
N SER A 455 -8.35 -37.12 6.53
CA SER A 455 -7.15 -37.86 6.13
C SER A 455 -6.74 -37.61 4.68
N SER A 456 -7.59 -36.93 3.91
CA SER A 456 -7.36 -36.60 2.50
C SER A 456 -6.41 -35.41 2.31
N TYR A 457 -6.04 -34.71 3.38
CA TYR A 457 -5.15 -33.54 3.32
C TYR A 457 -3.66 -33.94 3.34
N GLN A 458 -2.89 -33.35 2.43
CA GLN A 458 -1.47 -33.65 2.27
C GLN A 458 -0.66 -33.03 3.41
N GLY A 459 0.01 -33.89 4.18
CA GLY A 459 0.93 -33.46 5.23
C GLY A 459 0.28 -33.06 6.56
N ILE A 460 -1.05 -33.18 6.69
CA ILE A 460 -1.81 -32.87 7.91
C ILE A 460 -2.44 -34.16 8.44
N ARG A 461 -2.25 -34.42 9.74
CA ARG A 461 -2.90 -35.57 10.38
C ARG A 461 -4.36 -35.26 10.66
N ALA A 462 -5.24 -36.26 10.52
CA ALA A 462 -6.68 -36.09 10.77
C ALA A 462 -7.00 -35.56 12.19
N ASP A 463 -6.23 -35.92 13.20
CA ASP A 463 -6.38 -35.42 14.58
C ASP A 463 -5.91 -33.97 14.80
N HIS A 464 -5.35 -33.35 13.76
CA HIS A 464 -4.98 -31.93 13.66
C HIS A 464 -5.87 -31.15 12.68
N VAL A 465 -6.93 -31.79 12.18
CA VAL A 465 -8.01 -31.13 11.44
C VAL A 465 -9.13 -30.85 12.42
N TRP A 466 -9.52 -29.59 12.52
CA TRP A 466 -10.48 -29.10 13.49
C TRP A 466 -11.67 -28.45 12.80
N ALA A 467 -12.86 -28.59 13.37
CA ALA A 467 -14.07 -27.98 12.84
C ALA A 467 -14.98 -27.43 13.93
N THR A 468 -15.68 -26.35 13.62
CA THR A 468 -16.74 -25.81 14.47
C THR A 468 -17.86 -25.18 13.65
N ARG A 469 -19.08 -25.32 14.16
CA ARG A 469 -20.29 -24.66 13.65
C ARG A 469 -21.19 -24.29 14.82
N ALA A 470 -21.59 -23.03 14.91
CA ALA A 470 -22.54 -22.57 15.91
C ALA A 470 -23.93 -23.19 15.64
N PRO A 471 -24.71 -23.54 16.67
CA PRO A 471 -26.00 -24.23 16.49
C PRO A 471 -27.03 -23.46 15.65
N ASP A 472 -26.95 -22.13 15.67
CA ASP A 472 -27.85 -21.20 14.96
C ASP A 472 -27.27 -20.70 13.63
N ASP A 473 -26.11 -21.23 13.19
CA ASP A 473 -25.48 -20.81 11.94
C ASP A 473 -26.29 -21.34 10.72
N PRO A 474 -26.78 -20.46 9.83
CA PRO A 474 -27.53 -20.87 8.65
C PRO A 474 -26.70 -21.69 7.64
N ILE A 475 -25.37 -21.70 7.73
CA ILE A 475 -24.52 -22.50 6.83
C ILE A 475 -24.85 -24.00 6.89
N ARG A 476 -25.44 -24.48 8.00
CA ARG A 476 -25.90 -25.87 8.14
C ARG A 476 -26.84 -26.33 7.02
N PHE A 477 -27.56 -25.41 6.38
CA PHE A 477 -28.47 -25.72 5.28
C PHE A 477 -27.76 -25.95 3.94
N VAL A 478 -26.47 -25.62 3.86
CA VAL A 478 -25.64 -25.75 2.66
C VAL A 478 -24.27 -26.37 2.98
N ALA A 479 -24.18 -27.14 4.06
CA ALA A 479 -22.91 -27.59 4.62
C ALA A 479 -22.11 -28.60 3.75
N GLN A 480 -22.74 -29.13 2.69
CA GLN A 480 -22.16 -30.15 1.82
C GLN A 480 -22.01 -29.70 0.36
N ILE A 481 -22.21 -28.42 0.06
CA ILE A 481 -22.12 -27.93 -1.33
C ILE A 481 -20.70 -28.02 -1.89
N HIS A 482 -19.68 -27.97 -1.01
CA HIS A 482 -18.25 -28.03 -1.38
C HIS A 482 -17.53 -29.27 -0.83
N GLY A 483 -18.26 -30.38 -0.64
CA GLY A 483 -17.71 -31.67 -0.20
C GLY A 483 -18.30 -32.14 1.13
N ASN A 484 -17.71 -33.17 1.73
CA ASN A 484 -18.18 -33.70 3.02
C ASN A 484 -18.14 -32.62 4.13
N ASP A 485 -19.10 -32.64 5.06
CA ASP A 485 -19.22 -31.62 6.12
C ASP A 485 -18.14 -31.84 7.19
N PRO A 486 -17.26 -30.85 7.49
CA PRO A 486 -16.20 -31.01 8.48
C PRO A 486 -16.64 -31.34 9.91
N ILE A 487 -17.92 -31.14 10.24
CA ILE A 487 -18.45 -31.52 11.57
C ILE A 487 -19.06 -32.93 11.62
N ASP A 488 -19.24 -33.59 10.48
CA ASP A 488 -19.82 -34.93 10.41
C ASP A 488 -18.84 -35.98 10.97
N SER A 489 -19.39 -37.03 11.57
CA SER A 489 -18.59 -38.08 12.22
C SER A 489 -17.69 -38.86 11.27
N ASP A 490 -18.11 -39.01 10.01
CA ASP A 490 -17.35 -39.70 8.96
C ASP A 490 -16.23 -38.84 8.37
N TYR A 491 -16.22 -37.54 8.66
CA TYR A 491 -15.14 -36.64 8.25
C TYR A 491 -13.82 -36.93 8.98
N GLY A 492 -13.86 -37.51 10.19
CA GLY A 492 -12.67 -37.97 10.91
C GLY A 492 -11.81 -36.88 11.56
N GLY A 493 -12.23 -35.61 11.53
CA GLY A 493 -11.59 -34.49 12.24
C GLY A 493 -12.05 -34.32 13.69
N ARG A 494 -11.49 -33.33 14.40
CA ARG A 494 -11.89 -32.95 15.77
C ARG A 494 -12.89 -31.79 15.74
N VAL A 495 -14.09 -32.02 16.27
CA VAL A 495 -15.10 -30.97 16.43
C VAL A 495 -14.99 -30.33 17.82
N PHE A 496 -15.15 -29.01 17.90
CA PHE A 496 -15.18 -28.26 19.16
C PHE A 496 -16.38 -27.29 19.21
N PRO A 497 -16.91 -26.98 20.40
CA PRO A 497 -18.14 -26.21 20.54
C PRO A 497 -17.95 -24.71 20.22
N ALA A 498 -19.03 -24.08 19.78
CA ALA A 498 -19.18 -22.63 19.65
C ALA A 498 -20.51 -22.19 20.25
N SER A 499 -20.57 -20.99 20.84
CA SER A 499 -21.82 -20.41 21.31
C SER A 499 -22.67 -19.93 20.13
N PRO A 500 -24.01 -19.87 20.29
CA PRO A 500 -24.87 -19.20 19.30
C PRO A 500 -24.42 -17.78 19.02
N GLY A 501 -24.47 -17.37 17.75
CA GLY A 501 -23.96 -16.09 17.28
C GLY A 501 -24.13 -15.89 15.76
N GLY A 502 -24.95 -16.73 15.11
CA GLY A 502 -25.09 -16.75 13.66
C GLY A 502 -23.77 -17.03 12.93
N HIS A 503 -23.67 -16.54 11.69
CA HIS A 503 -22.57 -16.90 10.79
C HIS A 503 -21.24 -16.21 11.10
N SER A 504 -21.24 -15.08 11.81
CA SER A 504 -20.04 -14.26 12.05
C SER A 504 -19.65 -14.16 13.53
N GLY A 505 -20.50 -14.58 14.46
CA GLY A 505 -20.32 -14.38 15.90
C GLY A 505 -19.29 -15.28 16.59
N TYR A 506 -18.52 -16.07 15.84
CA TYR A 506 -17.45 -16.93 16.39
C TYR A 506 -16.32 -16.14 17.06
N TRP A 507 -16.14 -14.87 16.65
CA TRP A 507 -15.14 -13.96 17.22
C TRP A 507 -15.71 -12.96 18.24
N ASP A 508 -16.99 -13.08 18.59
CA ASP A 508 -17.58 -12.26 19.66
C ASP A 508 -16.88 -12.58 20.98
N GLY A 509 -16.59 -11.56 21.79
CA GLY A 509 -15.79 -11.72 23.03
C GLY A 509 -16.40 -12.68 24.08
N THR A 510 -17.69 -13.00 23.96
CA THR A 510 -18.38 -13.97 24.82
C THR A 510 -18.46 -15.38 24.23
N ASN A 511 -18.04 -15.58 22.97
CA ASN A 511 -18.10 -16.88 22.31
C ASN A 511 -16.97 -17.78 22.77
N VAL A 512 -17.31 -18.98 23.23
CA VAL A 512 -16.32 -19.98 23.70
C VAL A 512 -15.32 -20.40 22.62
N ALA A 513 -15.69 -20.26 21.33
CA ALA A 513 -14.84 -20.61 20.20
C ALA A 513 -13.50 -19.83 20.20
N ARG A 514 -13.48 -18.59 20.69
CA ARG A 514 -12.26 -17.76 20.75
C ARG A 514 -11.14 -18.40 21.57
N GLY A 515 -11.50 -18.94 22.74
CA GLY A 515 -10.55 -19.65 23.60
C GLY A 515 -9.99 -20.89 22.90
N HIS A 516 -10.84 -21.64 22.20
CA HIS A 516 -10.42 -22.83 21.46
C HIS A 516 -9.53 -22.48 20.26
N PHE A 517 -9.80 -21.36 19.56
CA PHE A 517 -8.88 -20.86 18.54
C PHE A 517 -7.51 -20.59 19.13
N ALA A 518 -7.43 -19.86 20.25
CA ALA A 518 -6.17 -19.55 20.93
C ALA A 518 -5.42 -20.82 21.36
N ASP A 519 -6.11 -21.81 21.93
CA ASP A 519 -5.53 -23.09 22.33
C ASP A 519 -4.97 -23.88 21.13
N ILE A 520 -5.68 -23.93 20.00
CA ILE A 520 -5.20 -24.60 18.78
C ILE A 520 -3.97 -23.87 18.21
N ILE A 521 -4.05 -22.54 18.11
CA ILE A 521 -2.97 -21.70 17.57
C ILE A 521 -1.68 -21.86 18.37
N THR A 522 -1.79 -21.94 19.70
CA THR A 522 -0.65 -22.06 20.61
C THR A 522 -0.22 -23.51 20.90
N GLY A 523 -0.93 -24.51 20.34
CA GLY A 523 -0.62 -25.93 20.51
C GLY A 523 -1.08 -26.55 21.83
N HIS A 524 -1.93 -25.88 22.60
CA HIS A 524 -2.55 -26.38 23.84
C HIS A 524 -3.77 -27.29 23.54
N TYR A 525 -3.58 -28.30 22.69
CA TYR A 525 -4.66 -29.15 22.17
C TYR A 525 -5.44 -29.96 23.23
N ASP A 526 -4.87 -30.11 24.43
CA ASP A 526 -5.46 -30.76 25.59
C ASP A 526 -6.55 -29.91 26.25
N ARG A 527 -6.53 -28.58 26.04
CA ARG A 527 -7.54 -27.64 26.53
C ARG A 527 -8.77 -27.54 25.64
N VAL A 528 -8.69 -28.07 24.41
CA VAL A 528 -9.80 -28.04 23.45
C VAL A 528 -10.75 -29.22 23.72
N PRO A 529 -11.98 -28.97 24.19
CA PRO A 529 -12.95 -30.02 24.45
C PRO A 529 -13.40 -30.66 23.14
N ARG A 530 -13.77 -31.94 23.19
CA ARG A 530 -14.50 -32.55 22.08
C ARG A 530 -15.95 -32.06 22.13
N GLY A 531 -16.42 -31.45 21.04
CA GLY A 531 -17.83 -31.11 20.88
C GLY A 531 -18.69 -32.37 20.82
N THR A 532 -19.90 -32.30 21.38
CA THR A 532 -20.92 -33.33 21.18
C THR A 532 -21.60 -33.11 19.84
N GLN A 533 -21.66 -34.17 19.03
CA GLN A 533 -22.37 -34.22 17.76
C GLN A 533 -23.86 -34.48 18.05
N ASP A 534 -24.62 -33.43 18.37
CA ASP A 534 -26.08 -33.51 18.52
C ASP A 534 -26.82 -32.80 17.38
#